data_AF-A0A9E0MMI5-F1
#
_entry.id   AF-A0A9E0MMI5-F1
#
_cell.length_a   1.000
_cell.length_b   1.000
_cell.length_c   1.000
_cell.angle_alpha   90.00
_cell.angle_beta   90.00
_cell.angle_gamma   90.00
#
_symmetry.space_group_name_H-M   'P 1'
#
loop_
_entity.id
_entity.type
_entity.pdbx_description
1 polymer ?
#
loop_
_entity_poly.entity_id
_entity_poly.type
_entity_poly.pdbx_seq_one_letter_code
_entity_poly.pdbx_strand_id
1 'polypeptide(L)'
;MTRGRALAAAIALAFLAVGCKKAADEAPSRRPPPIPPEEANLGRAACDDLVARVCACATAQPDRPELRERCELDRARPEALALALETAARPDLATDAVLGAQRSVRTIIDKCVTAVAALPSLGC
;
A
#
# COMPACT_ATOMS: atom_id res chain seq x y z
N MET A 1 -48.41 65.31 1.74
CA MET A 1 -48.46 64.72 0.39
C MET A 1 -48.43 63.21 0.54
N THR A 2 -49.52 62.58 0.13
CA THR A 2 -49.79 61.14 0.18
C THR A 2 -48.99 60.37 -0.87
N ARG A 3 -48.85 59.06 -0.63
CA ARG A 3 -48.43 57.92 -1.50
C ARG A 3 -47.11 57.30 -1.03
N GLY A 4 -47.02 56.00 -0.75
CA GLY A 4 -48.02 54.95 -0.85
C GLY A 4 -47.33 53.58 -0.86
N ARG A 5 -47.89 52.69 -0.04
CA ARG A 5 -48.04 51.24 -0.23
C ARG A 5 -46.80 50.33 -0.23
N ALA A 6 -46.80 49.51 0.83
CA ALA A 6 -46.21 48.19 0.94
C ALA A 6 -46.60 47.22 -0.20
N LEU A 7 -45.66 46.35 -0.55
CA LEU A 7 -45.78 45.06 -1.22
C LEU A 7 -44.52 44.29 -0.80
N ALA A 8 -44.54 43.44 0.23
CA ALA A 8 -45.13 42.11 0.31
C ALA A 8 -44.59 41.13 -0.76
N ALA A 9 -43.92 40.10 -0.24
CA ALA A 9 -43.78 38.74 -0.78
C ALA A 9 -42.96 38.53 -2.07
N ALA A 10 -41.80 37.86 -1.93
CA ALA A 10 -41.62 36.48 -2.39
C ALA A 10 -40.19 36.00 -2.08
N ILE A 11 -40.05 35.21 -1.02
CA ILE A 11 -38.90 34.33 -0.83
C ILE A 11 -39.11 33.16 -1.80
N ALA A 12 -38.38 33.15 -2.91
CA ALA A 12 -38.32 32.01 -3.82
C ALA A 12 -37.00 31.27 -3.57
N LEU A 13 -37.12 30.13 -2.88
CA LEU A 13 -36.10 29.09 -2.80
C LEU A 13 -35.67 28.66 -4.21
N ALA A 14 -34.48 29.06 -4.64
CA ALA A 14 -33.82 28.47 -5.80
C ALA A 14 -32.83 27.39 -5.33
N PHE A 15 -33.39 26.22 -5.00
CA PHE A 15 -32.65 24.96 -5.05
C PHE A 15 -32.36 24.65 -6.53
N LEU A 16 -31.25 25.16 -7.06
CA LEU A 16 -30.67 24.66 -8.30
C LEU A 16 -29.55 23.67 -7.95
N ALA A 17 -29.99 22.45 -7.67
CA ALA A 17 -29.18 21.27 -7.86
C ALA A 17 -28.88 21.13 -9.36
N VAL A 18 -27.81 21.76 -9.84
CA VAL A 18 -27.21 21.45 -11.13
C VAL A 18 -25.89 20.75 -10.84
N GLY A 19 -25.91 19.45 -11.10
CA GLY A 19 -24.86 18.52 -10.74
C GLY A 19 -23.49 18.96 -11.22
N CYS A 20 -22.51 18.75 -10.35
CA CYS A 20 -21.13 18.57 -10.75
C CYS A 20 -21.06 17.37 -11.71
N LYS A 21 -21.31 17.60 -13.00
CA LYS A 21 -20.69 16.80 -14.06
C LYS A 21 -19.20 17.12 -13.99
N LYS A 22 -18.51 16.46 -13.06
CA LYS A 22 -17.09 16.28 -13.16
C LYS A 22 -16.94 15.37 -14.37
N ALA A 23 -16.66 15.97 -15.52
CA ALA A 23 -16.09 15.24 -16.63
C ALA A 23 -14.88 14.52 -16.04
N ALA A 24 -15.00 13.20 -15.89
CA ALA A 24 -13.83 12.36 -15.81
C ALA A 24 -13.16 12.53 -17.18
N ASP A 25 -12.30 13.53 -17.28
CA ASP A 25 -11.15 13.44 -18.15
C ASP A 25 -10.43 12.18 -17.69
N GLU A 26 -10.79 11.06 -18.30
CA GLU A 26 -10.01 9.84 -18.26
C GLU A 26 -8.76 10.15 -19.08
N ALA A 27 -7.86 10.91 -18.46
CA ALA A 27 -6.50 11.08 -18.93
C ALA A 27 -5.98 9.66 -19.18
N PRO A 28 -5.41 9.38 -20.36
CA PRO A 28 -4.95 8.03 -20.68
C PRO A 28 -4.05 7.57 -19.54
N SER A 29 -4.56 6.57 -18.82
CA SER A 29 -3.88 5.96 -17.68
C SER A 29 -2.62 5.33 -18.21
N ARG A 30 -1.52 6.11 -18.27
CA ARG A 30 -0.22 5.58 -18.61
C ARG A 30 0.10 4.57 -17.53
N ARG A 31 0.13 3.31 -17.93
CA ARG A 31 0.52 2.21 -17.07
C ARG A 31 1.83 2.60 -16.36
N PRO A 32 1.93 2.42 -15.03
CA PRO A 32 3.16 2.73 -14.33
C PRO A 32 4.32 1.92 -14.92
N PRO A 33 5.55 2.46 -14.90
CA PRO A 33 6.72 1.68 -15.26
C PRO A 33 6.79 0.44 -14.35
N PRO A 34 7.29 -0.70 -14.87
CA PRO A 34 7.45 -1.90 -14.08
C PRO A 34 8.44 -1.67 -12.92
N ILE A 35 8.36 -2.52 -11.90
CA ILE A 35 9.35 -2.50 -10.81
C ILE A 35 10.71 -2.89 -11.39
N PRO A 36 11.76 -2.12 -11.12
CA PRO A 36 13.10 -2.46 -11.58
C PRO A 36 13.57 -3.81 -11.02
N PRO A 37 14.29 -4.63 -11.81
CA PRO A 37 14.75 -5.95 -11.36
C PRO A 37 15.67 -5.86 -10.15
N GLU A 38 16.48 -4.82 -10.03
CA GLU A 38 17.35 -4.58 -8.88
C GLU A 38 16.56 -4.34 -7.59
N GLU A 39 15.45 -3.60 -7.66
CA GLU A 39 14.56 -3.36 -6.51
C GLU A 39 13.90 -4.68 -6.08
N ALA A 40 13.39 -5.46 -7.03
CA ALA A 40 12.79 -6.76 -6.76
C ALA A 40 13.79 -7.76 -6.16
N ASN A 41 15.03 -7.77 -6.63
CA ASN A 41 16.09 -8.66 -6.15
C ASN A 41 16.58 -8.26 -4.76
N LEU A 42 16.74 -6.96 -4.50
CA LEU A 42 17.03 -6.45 -3.16
C LEU A 42 15.92 -6.85 -2.18
N GLY A 43 14.66 -6.74 -2.61
CA GLY A 43 13.50 -7.18 -1.84
C GLY A 43 13.55 -8.66 -1.44
N ARG A 44 13.78 -9.53 -2.42
CA ARG A 44 13.89 -10.99 -2.20
C ARG A 44 15.01 -11.30 -1.21
N ALA A 45 16.22 -10.77 -1.47
CA ALA A 45 17.36 -10.98 -0.60
C ALA A 45 17.10 -10.50 0.84
N ALA A 46 16.47 -9.33 1.02
CA ALA A 46 16.15 -8.81 2.34
C ALA A 46 15.11 -9.66 3.10
N CYS A 47 14.07 -10.14 2.41
CA CYS A 47 13.06 -11.00 3.04
C CYS A 47 13.62 -12.39 3.36
N ASP A 48 14.47 -12.96 2.50
CA ASP A 48 15.13 -14.24 2.77
C ASP A 48 16.12 -14.14 3.94
N ASP A 49 16.92 -13.05 3.99
CA ASP A 49 17.86 -12.78 5.09
C ASP A 49 17.13 -12.58 6.43
N LEU A 50 15.99 -11.88 6.43
CA LEU A 50 15.14 -11.75 7.61
C LEU A 50 14.74 -13.11 8.17
N VAL A 51 14.17 -13.97 7.31
CA VAL A 51 13.67 -15.29 7.72
C VAL A 51 14.83 -16.13 8.25
N ALA A 52 15.95 -16.17 7.52
CA ALA A 52 17.12 -16.94 7.93
C ALA A 52 17.61 -16.52 9.32
N ARG A 53 17.77 -15.22 9.56
CA ARG A 53 18.31 -14.69 10.83
C ARG A 53 17.33 -14.84 11.98
N VAL A 54 16.05 -14.51 11.78
CA VAL A 54 15.06 -14.58 12.87
C VAL A 54 14.82 -16.03 13.30
N CYS A 55 14.81 -16.97 12.35
CA CYS A 55 14.65 -18.39 12.64
C CYS A 55 15.93 -19.00 13.27
N ALA A 56 17.12 -18.57 12.85
CA ALA A 56 18.36 -18.93 13.53
C ALA A 56 18.37 -18.40 14.98
N CYS A 57 17.94 -17.16 15.17
CA CYS A 57 17.85 -16.55 16.50
C CYS A 57 16.84 -17.27 17.41
N ALA A 58 15.67 -17.62 16.88
CA ALA A 58 14.68 -18.42 17.60
C ALA A 58 15.22 -19.80 18.02
N THR A 59 16.06 -20.40 17.18
CA THR A 59 16.71 -21.68 17.49
C THR A 59 17.77 -21.53 18.59
N ALA A 60 18.54 -20.44 18.55
CA ALA A 60 19.58 -20.14 19.54
C ALA A 60 19.01 -19.70 20.90
N GLN A 61 17.77 -19.19 20.93
CA GLN A 61 17.09 -18.68 22.13
C GLN A 61 15.75 -19.40 22.34
N PRO A 62 15.77 -20.71 22.69
CA PRO A 62 14.56 -21.52 22.81
C PRO A 62 13.61 -21.05 23.93
N ASP A 63 14.13 -20.34 24.93
CA ASP A 63 13.37 -19.78 26.04
C ASP A 63 12.57 -18.51 25.66
N ARG A 64 12.64 -18.09 24.40
CA ARG A 64 11.96 -16.90 23.86
C ARG A 64 10.94 -17.29 22.79
N PRO A 65 9.74 -17.75 23.21
CA PRO A 65 8.71 -18.23 22.28
C PRO A 65 8.25 -17.17 21.27
N GLU A 66 8.38 -15.88 21.60
CA GLU A 66 8.08 -14.77 20.70
C GLU A 66 8.99 -14.75 19.46
N LEU A 67 10.24 -15.20 19.57
CA LEU A 67 11.15 -15.29 18.41
C LEU A 67 10.74 -16.45 17.49
N ARG A 68 10.26 -17.55 18.06
CA ARG A 68 9.73 -18.68 17.29
C ARG A 68 8.46 -18.29 16.54
N GLU A 69 7.51 -17.63 17.22
CA GLU A 69 6.31 -17.10 16.57
C GLU A 69 6.68 -16.11 15.45
N ARG A 70 7.63 -15.22 15.72
CA ARG A 70 8.10 -14.26 14.71
C ARG A 70 8.72 -14.94 13.50
N CYS A 71 9.52 -16.00 13.70
CA CYS A 71 10.06 -16.81 12.62
C CYS A 71 8.94 -17.42 11.75
N GLU A 72 7.92 -18.02 12.35
CA GLU A 72 6.80 -18.59 11.58
C GLU A 72 6.01 -17.54 10.80
N LEU A 73 5.79 -16.36 11.39
CA LEU A 73 5.11 -15.25 10.69
C LEU A 73 5.96 -14.67 9.55
N ASP A 74 7.26 -14.47 9.78
CA ASP A 74 8.14 -13.84 8.78
C ASP A 74 8.40 -14.77 7.58
N ARG A 75 8.27 -16.10 7.73
CA ARG A 75 8.35 -17.07 6.62
C ARG A 75 7.36 -16.82 5.49
N ALA A 76 6.24 -16.14 5.75
CA ALA A 76 5.26 -15.81 4.71
C ALA A 76 5.67 -14.60 3.85
N ARG A 77 6.68 -13.81 4.26
CA ARG A 77 7.06 -12.57 3.57
C ARG A 77 7.63 -12.79 2.17
N PRO A 78 8.53 -13.76 1.92
CA PRO A 78 9.03 -14.02 0.57
C PRO A 78 7.91 -14.36 -0.41
N GLU A 79 6.94 -15.17 0.02
CA GLU A 79 5.78 -15.53 -0.80
C GLU A 79 4.87 -14.32 -1.05
N ALA A 80 4.60 -13.50 -0.02
CA ALA A 80 3.83 -12.28 -0.17
C ALA A 80 4.49 -11.30 -1.16
N LEU A 81 5.82 -11.18 -1.13
CA LEU A 81 6.58 -10.39 -2.09
C LEU A 81 6.47 -10.95 -3.51
N ALA A 82 6.62 -12.28 -3.67
CA ALA A 82 6.49 -12.94 -4.96
C ALA A 82 5.11 -12.71 -5.58
N LEU A 83 4.03 -12.91 -4.82
CA LEU A 83 2.67 -12.68 -5.27
C LEU A 83 2.41 -11.22 -5.67
N ALA A 84 2.95 -10.27 -4.90
CA ALA A 84 2.82 -8.85 -5.21
C ALA A 84 3.59 -8.47 -6.50
N LEU A 85 4.77 -9.05 -6.71
CA LEU A 85 5.56 -8.87 -7.93
C LEU A 85 4.86 -9.46 -9.16
N GLU A 86 4.32 -10.68 -9.04
CA GLU A 86 3.52 -11.32 -10.09
C GLU A 86 2.30 -10.48 -10.46
N THR A 87 1.56 -10.02 -9.45
CA THR A 87 0.39 -9.15 -9.65
C THR A 87 0.79 -7.84 -10.33
N ALA A 88 1.90 -7.22 -9.92
CA ALA A 88 2.40 -5.98 -10.54
C ALA A 88 2.85 -6.17 -12.01
N ALA A 89 3.25 -7.39 -12.39
CA ALA A 89 3.67 -7.71 -13.76
C ALA A 89 2.51 -8.06 -14.69
N ARG A 90 1.33 -8.43 -14.16
CA ARG A 90 0.20 -8.90 -14.96
C ARG A 90 -0.32 -7.84 -15.94
N PRO A 91 -0.39 -8.15 -17.25
CA PRO A 91 -0.81 -7.20 -18.28
C PRO A 91 -2.32 -6.99 -18.37
N ASP A 92 -3.09 -7.90 -17.78
CA ASP A 92 -4.55 -7.95 -17.87
C ASP A 92 -5.26 -7.25 -16.70
N LEU A 93 -4.50 -6.68 -15.75
CA LEU A 93 -5.05 -5.95 -14.62
C LEU A 93 -5.23 -4.47 -14.92
N ALA A 94 -6.24 -3.87 -14.26
CA ALA A 94 -6.46 -2.44 -14.27
C ALA A 94 -5.27 -1.68 -13.65
N THR A 95 -5.04 -0.44 -14.10
CA THR A 95 -3.85 0.35 -13.69
C THR A 95 -3.80 0.59 -12.18
N ASP A 96 -4.94 0.80 -11.54
CA ASP A 96 -5.05 0.97 -10.08
C ASP A 96 -4.63 -0.30 -9.32
N ALA A 97 -5.00 -1.47 -9.81
CA ALA A 97 -4.57 -2.75 -9.26
C ALA A 97 -3.05 -2.94 -9.40
N VAL A 98 -2.48 -2.57 -10.55
CA VAL A 98 -1.02 -2.60 -10.77
C VAL A 98 -0.31 -1.62 -9.83
N LEU A 99 -0.80 -0.38 -9.69
CA LEU A 99 -0.25 0.61 -8.77
C LEU A 99 -0.32 0.14 -7.31
N GLY A 100 -1.44 -0.47 -6.91
CA GLY A 100 -1.63 -1.09 -5.61
C GLY A 100 -0.60 -2.20 -5.36
N ALA A 101 -0.44 -3.10 -6.32
CA ALA A 101 0.56 -4.18 -6.25
C ALA A 101 1.99 -3.63 -6.14
N GLN A 102 2.35 -2.61 -6.94
CA GLN A 102 3.67 -1.97 -6.84
C GLN A 102 3.92 -1.30 -5.49
N ARG A 103 2.90 -0.68 -4.90
CA ARG A 103 2.98 -0.13 -3.54
C ARG A 103 3.15 -1.23 -2.51
N SER A 104 2.42 -2.34 -2.65
CA SER A 104 2.56 -3.51 -1.78
C SER A 104 3.96 -4.10 -1.85
N VAL A 105 4.55 -4.24 -3.05
CA VAL A 105 5.95 -4.68 -3.21
C VAL A 105 6.88 -3.80 -2.39
N ARG A 106 6.88 -2.48 -2.61
CA ARG A 106 7.75 -1.54 -1.87
C ARG A 106 7.54 -1.59 -0.37
N THR A 107 6.30 -1.72 0.07
CA THR A 107 5.95 -1.85 1.50
C THR A 107 6.50 -3.14 2.10
N ILE A 108 6.44 -4.25 1.38
CA ILE A 108 6.99 -5.53 1.85
C ILE A 108 8.52 -5.44 1.92
N ILE A 109 9.16 -4.88 0.89
CA ILE A 109 10.62 -4.66 0.84
C ILE A 109 11.08 -3.83 2.04
N ASP A 110 10.46 -2.67 2.26
CA ASP A 110 10.78 -1.78 3.37
C ASP A 110 10.64 -2.48 4.73
N LYS A 111 9.57 -3.25 4.92
CA LYS A 111 9.36 -4.04 6.13
C LYS A 111 10.42 -5.12 6.31
N CYS A 112 10.86 -5.80 5.25
CA CYS A 112 11.91 -6.80 5.33
C CYS A 112 13.24 -6.15 5.71
N VAL A 113 13.65 -5.08 5.02
CA VAL A 113 14.90 -4.34 5.30
C VAL A 113 14.91 -3.79 6.73
N THR A 114 13.82 -3.12 7.13
CA THR A 114 13.71 -2.54 8.48
C THR A 114 13.72 -3.62 9.55
N ALA A 115 13.07 -4.75 9.32
CA ALA A 115 13.06 -5.86 10.27
C ALA A 115 14.46 -6.49 10.42
N VAL A 116 15.20 -6.70 9.32
CA VAL A 116 16.60 -7.17 9.38
C VAL A 116 17.45 -6.20 10.22
N ALA A 117 17.32 -4.90 9.97
CA ALA A 117 18.07 -3.88 10.70
C ALA A 117 17.70 -3.82 12.18
N ALA A 118 16.47 -4.21 12.55
CA ALA A 118 16.00 -4.22 13.92
C ALA A 118 16.42 -5.48 14.71
N LEU A 119 16.85 -6.56 14.04
CA LEU A 119 17.22 -7.82 14.70
C LEU A 119 18.22 -7.62 15.86
N PRO A 120 19.29 -6.80 15.75
CA PRO A 120 20.28 -6.67 16.83
C PRO A 120 19.66 -6.15 18.13
N SER A 121 18.64 -5.29 18.03
CA SER A 121 17.91 -4.78 19.20
C SER A 121 17.10 -5.87 19.93
N LEU A 122 16.80 -6.98 19.25
CA LEU A 122 16.11 -8.14 19.80
C LEU A 122 17.09 -9.17 20.38
N GLY A 123 18.40 -8.91 20.35
CA GLY A 123 19.44 -9.87 20.71
C GLY A 123 19.70 -10.91 19.63
N CYS A 124 19.36 -10.57 18.37
CA CYS A 124 19.64 -11.32 17.16
C CYS A 124 20.62 -10.49 16.29
#